data_AF-A0A8S3WPS6-F1
#
_entry.id   AF-A0A8S3WPS6-F1
#
_cell.length_a   1.000
_cell.length_b   1.000
_cell.length_c   1.000
_cell.angle_alpha   90.00
_cell.angle_beta   90.00
_cell.angle_gamma   90.00
#
_symmetry.space_group_name_H-M   'P 1'
#
loop_
_entity.id
_entity.type
_entity.pdbx_description
1 polymer ?
#
loop_
_entity_poly.entity_id
_entity_poly.type
_entity_poly.pdbx_seq_one_letter_code
_entity_poly.pdbx_strand_id
1 'polypeptide(L)'
;MTFESFNRWDVVGDKYFKGNLTWKISKVRVVTVKKNKPSMISIKDSMNVNAKSYNVEVQSKTKGPLMPCYRSRLPIAEAKYNDLMKLCKDKVIPAPFHHEYSIIPKATNAKDTLPESDIEDDE
;
A
#
# COMPACT_ATOMS: atom_id res chain seq x y z
N MET A 1 10.90 -30.65 2.89
CA MET A 1 10.54 -29.83 1.71
C MET A 1 11.07 -30.52 0.47
N THR A 2 10.19 -31.17 -0.29
CA THR A 2 10.55 -31.85 -1.54
C THR A 2 10.53 -30.86 -2.71
N PHE A 3 11.41 -31.09 -3.68
CA PHE A 3 11.75 -30.24 -4.84
C PHE A 3 10.59 -29.98 -5.83
N GLU A 4 9.40 -30.53 -5.59
CA GLU A 4 8.25 -30.50 -6.52
C GLU A 4 7.53 -29.13 -6.61
N SER A 5 7.85 -28.18 -5.73
CA SER A 5 7.17 -26.88 -5.68
C SER A 5 7.57 -25.90 -6.79
N PHE A 6 8.61 -26.19 -7.58
CA PHE A 6 9.13 -25.27 -8.60
C PHE A 6 8.42 -25.34 -9.97
N ASN A 7 7.77 -26.47 -10.31
CA ASN A 7 7.15 -26.65 -11.64
C ASN A 7 5.87 -25.81 -11.85
N ARG A 8 5.33 -25.19 -10.79
CA ARG A 8 4.10 -24.40 -10.85
C ARG A 8 4.33 -22.91 -11.17
N TRP A 9 5.59 -22.48 -11.24
CA TRP A 9 5.95 -21.07 -11.48
C TRP A 9 5.75 -20.62 -12.92
N ASP A 10 5.88 -21.53 -13.90
CA ASP A 10 5.66 -21.19 -15.30
C ASP A 10 4.19 -20.75 -15.54
N VAL A 11 3.23 -21.38 -14.84
CA VAL A 11 1.79 -20.98 -14.85
C VAL A 11 1.56 -19.60 -14.24
N VAL A 12 2.36 -19.21 -13.25
CA VAL A 12 2.32 -17.87 -12.64
C VAL A 12 2.93 -16.85 -13.60
N GLY A 13 3.95 -17.21 -14.36
CA GLY A 13 4.58 -16.36 -15.37
C GLY A 13 3.58 -15.81 -16.38
N ASP A 14 2.81 -16.69 -17.02
CA ASP A 14 1.87 -16.32 -18.07
C ASP A 14 0.73 -15.40 -17.59
N LYS A 15 0.42 -15.43 -16.30
CA LYS A 15 -0.67 -14.64 -15.71
C LYS A 15 -0.29 -13.18 -15.44
N TYR A 16 0.99 -12.89 -15.19
CA TYR A 16 1.43 -11.57 -14.70
C TYR A 16 2.39 -10.84 -15.65
N PHE A 17 2.98 -11.54 -16.61
CA PHE A 17 3.89 -10.97 -17.60
C PHE A 17 3.22 -10.96 -18.99
N LYS A 18 3.02 -9.76 -19.57
CA LYS A 18 2.54 -9.64 -20.95
C LYS A 18 3.72 -9.59 -21.91
N GLY A 19 3.70 -10.50 -22.87
CA GLY A 19 4.83 -10.78 -23.75
C GLY A 19 5.28 -12.21 -23.50
N ASN A 20 5.31 -13.00 -24.57
CA ASN A 20 5.64 -14.41 -24.55
C ASN A 20 7.03 -14.60 -23.88
N LEU A 21 7.07 -14.91 -22.57
CA LEU A 21 8.26 -15.46 -21.94
C LEU A 21 8.36 -16.89 -22.49
N THR A 22 8.87 -17.01 -23.72
CA THR A 22 9.19 -18.30 -24.35
C THR A 22 10.28 -19.08 -23.60
N TRP A 23 10.72 -18.57 -22.45
CA TRP A 23 11.79 -19.10 -21.64
C TRP A 23 11.30 -19.35 -20.21
N LYS A 24 11.59 -20.54 -19.71
CA LYS A 24 11.25 -20.99 -18.35
C LYS A 24 11.80 -20.01 -17.32
N ILE A 25 10.98 -19.57 -16.37
CA ILE A 25 11.37 -18.64 -15.29
C ILE A 25 12.57 -19.18 -14.49
N SER A 26 12.74 -20.50 -14.47
CA SER A 26 13.92 -21.21 -13.93
C SER A 26 15.28 -20.75 -14.46
N LYS A 27 15.35 -20.07 -15.60
CA LYS A 27 16.61 -19.57 -16.19
C LYS A 27 16.92 -18.12 -15.82
N VAL A 28 16.03 -17.44 -15.10
CA VAL A 28 16.23 -16.05 -14.67
C VAL A 28 17.39 -15.99 -13.67
N ARG A 29 18.36 -15.10 -13.89
CA ARG A 29 19.48 -14.88 -12.96
C ARG A 29 19.49 -13.50 -12.33
N VAL A 30 19.11 -12.47 -13.09
CA VAL A 30 19.09 -11.09 -12.61
C VAL A 30 17.79 -10.43 -13.01
N VAL A 31 17.15 -9.77 -12.05
CA VAL A 31 15.94 -8.97 -12.23
C VAL A 31 16.24 -7.55 -11.77
N THR A 32 15.95 -6.57 -12.63
CA THR A 32 16.19 -5.15 -12.33
C THR A 32 14.89 -4.37 -12.51
N VAL A 33 14.48 -3.69 -11.44
CA VAL A 33 13.29 -2.83 -11.42
C VAL A 33 13.73 -1.39 -11.22
N LYS A 34 13.30 -0.49 -12.11
CA LYS A 34 13.59 0.94 -12.00
C LYS A 34 12.35 1.67 -11.48
N LYS A 35 12.50 2.43 -10.38
CA LYS A 35 11.40 3.22 -9.79
C LYS A 35 10.75 4.21 -10.77
N ASN A 36 11.51 4.71 -11.75
CA ASN A 36 11.01 5.63 -12.79
C ASN A 36 10.06 4.95 -13.82
N LYS A 37 10.02 3.61 -13.89
CA LYS A 37 9.13 2.85 -14.76
C LYS A 37 8.58 1.62 -14.02
N PRO A 38 7.64 1.81 -13.08
CA PRO A 38 7.21 0.75 -12.15
C PRO A 38 6.55 -0.44 -12.86
N SER A 39 6.03 -0.27 -14.07
CA SER A 39 5.40 -1.34 -14.86
C SER A 39 6.38 -2.13 -15.74
N MET A 40 7.69 -1.83 -15.71
CA MET A 40 8.67 -2.49 -16.57
C MET A 40 9.79 -3.12 -15.75
N ILE A 41 10.04 -4.40 -16.00
CA ILE A 41 11.10 -5.17 -15.37
C ILE A 41 12.11 -5.57 -16.45
N SER A 42 13.40 -5.35 -16.18
CA SER A 42 14.48 -5.86 -17.03
C SER A 42 15.01 -7.17 -16.46
N ILE A 43 15.11 -8.20 -17.30
CA ILE A 43 15.51 -9.54 -16.90
C ILE A 43 16.74 -9.98 -17.69
N LYS A 44 17.68 -10.64 -17.01
CA LYS A 44 18.86 -11.30 -17.61
C LYS A 44 18.93 -12.77 -17.21
N ASP A 45 19.45 -13.58 -18.12
CA ASP A 45 19.73 -15.02 -17.96
C ASP A 45 21.17 -15.29 -17.46
N SER A 46 22.01 -14.26 -17.35
CA SER A 46 23.40 -14.35 -16.91
C SER A 46 23.77 -13.18 -15.99
N MET A 47 24.71 -13.43 -15.06
CA MET A 47 25.28 -12.41 -14.17
C MET A 47 26.34 -11.54 -14.86
N ASN A 48 26.69 -11.84 -16.12
CA ASN A 48 27.64 -11.02 -16.87
C ASN A 48 27.05 -9.62 -17.15
N VAL A 49 27.89 -8.60 -17.01
CA VAL A 49 27.54 -7.19 -17.24
C VAL A 49 27.01 -6.97 -18.66
N ASN A 50 27.60 -7.65 -19.66
CA ASN A 50 27.27 -7.53 -21.09
C ASN A 50 26.16 -8.48 -21.55
N ALA A 51 25.54 -9.24 -20.65
CA ALA A 51 24.46 -10.15 -21.01
C ALA A 51 23.25 -9.40 -21.55
N LYS A 52 22.56 -10.01 -22.54
CA LYS A 52 21.35 -9.45 -23.14
C LYS A 52 20.27 -9.28 -22.06
N SER A 53 19.61 -8.14 -22.10
CA SER A 53 18.53 -7.80 -21.16
C SER A 53 17.21 -7.75 -21.91
N TYR A 54 16.19 -8.39 -21.36
CA TYR A 54 14.83 -8.40 -21.90
C TYR A 54 13.93 -7.56 -21.01
N ASN A 55 13.18 -6.65 -21.61
CA ASN A 55 12.20 -5.86 -20.87
C ASN A 55 10.85 -6.54 -20.95
N VAL A 56 10.24 -6.77 -19.78
CA VAL A 56 8.94 -7.38 -19.65
C VAL A 56 8.00 -6.38 -18.99
N GLU A 57 6.84 -6.20 -19.59
CA GLU A 57 5.77 -5.40 -19.02
C GLU A 57 5.00 -6.23 -18.00
N VAL A 58 4.94 -5.72 -16.77
CA VAL A 58 4.18 -6.35 -15.70
C VAL A 58 2.82 -5.73 -15.62
N GLN A 59 1.80 -6.59 -15.68
CA GLN A 59 0.43 -6.20 -15.44
C GLN A 59 0.25 -5.90 -13.95
N SER A 60 0.58 -4.68 -13.53
CA SER A 60 0.10 -4.21 -12.24
C SER A 60 -1.42 -4.08 -12.34
N LYS A 61 -2.15 -4.72 -11.41
CA LYS A 61 -3.51 -4.27 -11.12
C LYS A 61 -3.33 -2.88 -10.55
N THR A 62 -3.40 -1.85 -11.38
CA THR A 62 -3.53 -0.48 -10.93
C THR A 62 -4.80 -0.47 -10.09
N LYS A 63 -4.67 -0.60 -8.78
CA LYS A 63 -5.78 -0.32 -7.87
C LYS A 63 -6.21 1.09 -8.28
N GLY A 64 -7.48 1.22 -8.69
CA GLY A 64 -8.04 2.52 -9.04
C GLY A 64 -7.85 3.51 -7.88
N PRO A 65 -8.17 4.79 -8.09
CA PRO A 65 -8.13 5.76 -6.99
C PRO A 65 -8.83 5.17 -5.76
N LEU A 66 -8.16 5.23 -4.61
CA LEU A 66 -8.73 4.72 -3.36
C LEU A 66 -10.05 5.46 -3.12
N MET A 67 -11.13 4.70 -3.00
CA MET A 67 -12.41 5.29 -2.63
C MET A 67 -12.38 5.64 -1.15
N PRO A 68 -12.84 6.83 -0.76
CA PRO A 68 -12.91 7.20 0.65
C PRO A 68 -13.92 6.29 1.37
N CYS A 69 -13.52 5.76 2.52
CA CYS A 69 -14.39 4.94 3.36
C CYS A 69 -15.55 5.73 3.99
N TYR A 70 -15.39 7.06 4.07
CA TYR A 70 -16.37 7.96 4.67
C TYR A 70 -16.85 9.00 3.65
N ARG A 71 -18.15 9.31 3.69
CA ARG A 71 -18.77 10.34 2.82
C ARG A 71 -18.44 11.78 3.26
N SER A 72 -18.06 11.94 4.52
CA SER A 72 -17.77 13.23 5.14
C SER A 72 -16.71 13.04 6.23
N ARG A 73 -16.17 14.17 6.73
CA ARG A 73 -15.25 14.16 7.87
C ARG A 73 -15.99 13.73 9.13
N LEU A 74 -15.39 12.83 9.90
CA LEU A 74 -15.93 12.38 11.16
C LEU A 74 -15.82 13.48 12.21
N PRO A 75 -16.92 13.84 12.90
CA PRO A 75 -16.85 14.80 14.00
C PRO A 75 -16.16 14.18 15.22
N ILE A 76 -15.43 15.01 15.97
CA ILE A 76 -14.87 14.63 17.27
C ILE A 76 -15.73 15.18 18.42
N ALA A 77 -15.54 14.63 19.61
CA ALA A 77 -16.16 15.15 20.83
C ALA A 77 -15.75 16.60 21.08
N GLU A 78 -16.69 17.41 21.56
CA GLU A 78 -16.47 18.84 21.82
C GLU A 78 -15.34 19.09 22.83
N ALA A 79 -15.24 18.26 23.88
CA ALA A 79 -14.15 18.32 24.84
C ALA A 79 -12.77 18.18 24.16
N LYS A 80 -12.62 17.18 23.28
CA LYS A 80 -11.37 16.96 22.52
C LYS A 80 -11.02 18.12 21.61
N TYR A 81 -12.02 18.71 20.95
CA TYR A 81 -11.79 19.89 20.11
C TYR A 81 -11.24 21.06 20.94
N ASN A 82 -11.80 21.29 22.12
CA ASN A 82 -11.36 22.37 23.01
C ASN A 82 -9.93 22.15 23.52
N ASP A 83 -9.59 20.92 23.90
CA ASP A 83 -8.23 20.55 24.29
C ASP A 83 -7.24 20.78 23.15
N LEU A 84 -7.61 20.39 21.93
CA LEU A 84 -6.78 20.58 20.74
C LEU A 84 -6.54 22.07 20.43
N MET A 85 -7.58 22.89 20.55
CA MET A 85 -7.45 24.35 20.39
C MET A 85 -6.60 24.99 21.49
N LYS A 86 -6.63 24.45 22.71
CA LYS A 86 -5.75 24.87 23.79
C LYS A 86 -4.29 24.54 23.47
N LEU A 87 -3.99 23.34 22.96
CA LEU A 87 -2.65 22.96 22.52
C LEU A 87 -2.12 23.84 21.37
N CYS A 88 -3.00 24.29 20.47
CA CYS A 88 -2.64 25.28 19.45
C CYS A 88 -2.27 26.64 20.09
N LYS A 89 -3.07 27.13 21.04
CA LYS A 89 -2.84 28.40 21.75
C LYS A 89 -1.55 28.39 22.56
N ASP A 90 -1.29 27.29 23.25
CA ASP A 90 -0.11 27.08 24.09
C ASP A 90 1.18 26.84 23.26
N LYS A 91 1.06 26.86 21.92
CA LYS A 91 2.15 26.60 20.96
C LYS A 91 2.84 25.24 21.13
N VAL A 92 2.16 24.30 21.79
CA VAL A 92 2.59 22.90 21.87
C VAL A 92 2.48 22.26 20.48
N ILE A 93 1.40 22.59 19.76
CA ILE A 93 1.24 22.24 18.35
C ILE A 93 1.88 23.34 17.48
N PRO A 94 2.75 23.01 16.51
CA PRO A 94 3.33 23.99 15.60
C PRO A 94 2.29 24.72 14.73
N ALA A 95 2.51 26.02 14.52
CA ALA A 95 1.62 26.91 13.76
C ALA A 95 1.20 26.40 12.37
N PRO A 96 2.05 25.72 11.57
CA PRO A 96 1.64 25.19 10.25
C PRO A 96 0.44 24.25 10.31
N PHE A 97 0.22 23.57 11.44
CA PHE A 97 -0.85 22.58 11.60
C PHE A 97 -2.13 23.15 12.22
N HIS A 98 -2.12 24.40 12.70
CA HIS A 98 -3.27 24.99 13.40
C HIS A 98 -4.53 25.01 12.54
N HIS A 99 -4.38 25.29 11.24
CA HIS A 99 -5.49 25.30 10.31
C HIS A 99 -6.14 23.92 10.19
N GLU A 100 -5.36 22.84 10.13
CA GLU A 100 -5.90 21.49 9.98
C GLU A 100 -6.80 21.12 11.15
N TYR A 101 -6.42 21.52 12.36
CA TYR A 101 -7.17 21.25 13.57
C TYR A 101 -8.39 22.16 13.74
N SER A 102 -8.33 23.42 13.27
CA SER A 102 -9.45 24.36 13.42
C SER A 102 -10.68 23.98 12.58
N ILE A 103 -10.47 23.28 11.45
CA ILE A 103 -11.53 22.85 10.53
C ILE A 103 -12.11 21.46 10.83
N ILE A 104 -11.70 20.81 11.91
CA ILE A 104 -12.26 19.51 12.30
C ILE A 104 -13.70 19.71 12.80
N PRO A 105 -14.69 18.98 12.25
CA PRO A 105 -16.06 19.07 12.74
C PRO A 105 -16.15 18.55 14.18
N LYS A 106 -17.04 19.14 14.97
CA LYS A 106 -17.28 18.74 16.37
C LYS A 106 -18.75 18.45 16.59
N ALA A 107 -19.04 17.50 17.47
CA ALA A 107 -20.39 17.18 17.88
C ALA A 107 -20.44 16.91 19.38
N THR A 108 -21.48 17.42 20.05
CA THR A 108 -21.68 17.25 21.49
C THR A 108 -21.97 15.80 21.86
N ASN A 109 -22.59 15.03 20.96
CA ASN A 109 -22.96 13.63 21.18
C ASN A 109 -22.01 12.63 20.49
N ALA A 110 -20.83 13.07 20.03
CA ALA A 110 -19.85 12.14 19.46
C ALA A 110 -19.29 11.24 20.56
N LYS A 111 -19.70 9.97 20.58
CA LYS A 111 -19.11 8.95 21.45
C LYS A 111 -17.70 8.62 20.97
N ASP A 112 -16.75 8.78 21.87
CA ASP A 112 -15.33 8.46 21.66
C ASP A 112 -15.02 7.05 22.16
N THR A 113 -15.86 6.10 21.78
CA THR A 113 -15.72 4.71 22.21
C THR A 113 -15.70 3.84 20.96
N LEU A 114 -14.68 2.99 20.86
CA LEU A 114 -14.77 1.87 19.94
C LEU A 114 -15.93 0.96 20.41
N PRO A 115 -16.67 0.33 19.48
CA PRO A 115 -17.59 -0.72 19.87
C PRO A 115 -16.80 -1.80 20.62
N GLU A 116 -17.36 -2.29 21.73
CA GLU A 116 -16.78 -3.44 22.42
C GLU A 116 -16.74 -4.61 21.43
N SER A 117 -15.57 -5.23 21.32
CA SER A 117 -15.37 -6.42 20.48
C SER A 117 -15.41 -7.63 21.41
N ASP A 118 -16.58 -7.87 21.99
CA ASP A 118 -16.87 -9.10 22.72
C ASP A 118 -17.19 -10.20 21.71
N ILE A 119 -16.14 -10.67 21.03
CA ILE A 119 -16.09 -12.08 20.63
C ILE A 119 -15.43 -12.76 21.81
N GLU A 120 -16.26 -13.28 22.71
CA GLU A 120 -15.81 -14.34 23.62
C GLU A 120 -15.38 -15.51 22.72
N ASP A 121 -14.10 -15.88 22.74
CA ASP A 121 -13.66 -17.15 22.15
C ASP A 121 -14.34 -18.26 22.97
N ASP A 122 -15.34 -18.92 22.39
CA ASP A 122 -15.92 -20.15 22.94
C ASP A 122 -14.78 -21.18 23.13
N GLU A 123 -14.50 -21.56 24.38
CA GLU A 123 -13.46 -22.53 24.80
C GLU A 123 -13.77 -23.97 24.37
#